data_AF-A0A2V0P4V0-F1
#
_entry.id   AF-A0A2V0P4V0-F1
#
_cell.length_a   1.000
_cell.length_b   1.000
_cell.length_c   1.000
_cell.angle_alpha   90.00
_cell.angle_beta   90.00
_cell.angle_gamma   90.00
#
_symmetry.space_group_name_H-M   'P 1'
#
loop_
_entity.id
_entity.type
_entity.pdbx_description
1 polymer ?
#
loop_
_entity_poly.entity_id
_entity_poly.type
_entity_poly.pdbx_seq_one_letter_code
_entity_poly.pdbx_strand_id
1 'polypeptide(L)'
;MALPNAYGCGLVDWDGAATFGKLALFAFAGWAGKDGGGLISGLGICGVVLSCCSAAAVMMQGFRTGYITTTSPRTMIAAQAIGALMGCFLAPLAFFLIWSTGQVGIKEGPYSNPFGDVYRSMAVLGAEGFGALPKHCALLMGVLFAASLAICGARDALPRRYARFVPSPMAMGIPFYLGANNALNFWLGALIVHAWEWRDAAGADAYAAVAGSGLLIGGGVFSLPAAILALAGAAPPVCMSFAPGAAKGGAR
;
A
#
# COMPACT_ATOMS: atom_id res chain seq x y z
N MET A 1 7.93 14.68 -8.01
CA MET A 1 6.81 15.03 -7.11
C MET A 1 6.89 14.36 -5.74
N ALA A 2 7.50 13.17 -5.59
CA ALA A 2 7.58 12.49 -4.28
C ALA A 2 8.31 13.26 -3.17
N LEU A 3 9.36 14.03 -3.51
CA LEU A 3 10.20 14.72 -2.53
C LEU A 3 9.48 15.86 -1.77
N PRO A 4 8.98 16.91 -2.44
CA PRO A 4 8.24 17.96 -1.74
C PRO A 4 6.88 17.46 -1.24
N ASN A 5 6.35 16.35 -1.77
CA ASN A 5 5.14 15.73 -1.25
C ASN A 5 5.35 15.07 0.12
N ALA A 6 6.47 14.38 0.36
CA ALA A 6 6.79 13.85 1.68
C ALA A 6 6.98 14.98 2.72
N TYR A 7 7.62 16.09 2.31
CA TYR A 7 7.79 17.28 3.16
C TYR A 7 6.46 18.01 3.41
N GLY A 8 5.59 18.02 2.40
CA GLY A 8 4.25 18.60 2.46
C GLY A 8 3.27 17.79 3.28
N CYS A 9 3.28 16.46 3.26
CA CYS A 9 2.31 15.65 3.98
C CYS A 9 2.60 15.59 5.50
N GLY A 10 3.87 15.72 5.88
CA GLY A 10 4.34 15.42 7.23
C GLY A 10 4.62 13.93 7.37
N LEU A 11 5.64 13.57 8.16
CA LEU A 11 6.19 12.21 8.25
C LEU A 11 5.19 11.14 8.80
N VAL A 12 3.98 11.55 9.18
CA VAL A 12 2.93 10.68 9.75
C VAL A 12 1.64 10.66 8.93
N ASP A 13 1.58 11.38 7.81
CA ASP A 13 0.38 11.43 6.98
C ASP A 13 0.25 10.15 6.15
N TRP A 14 -0.86 9.46 6.36
CA TRP A 14 -1.18 8.20 5.72
C TRP A 14 -2.45 8.39 4.89
N ASP A 15 -2.39 7.99 3.62
CA ASP A 15 -3.57 8.07 2.75
C ASP A 15 -4.69 7.14 3.26
N GLY A 16 -5.75 7.76 3.77
CA GLY A 16 -6.94 7.09 4.28
C GLY A 16 -7.85 6.53 3.19
N ALA A 17 -7.55 6.72 1.90
CA ALA A 17 -8.42 6.31 0.80
C ALA A 17 -8.80 4.82 0.86
N ALA A 18 -7.84 3.94 1.19
CA ALA A 18 -8.11 2.50 1.35
C ALA A 18 -9.06 2.20 2.52
N THR A 19 -9.01 2.98 3.59
CA THR A 19 -9.90 2.84 4.74
C THR A 19 -11.32 3.28 4.38
N PHE A 20 -11.47 4.42 3.71
CA PHE A 20 -12.77 4.89 3.22
C PHE A 20 -13.39 3.94 2.20
N GLY A 21 -12.59 3.39 1.28
CA GLY A 21 -13.02 2.37 0.33
C GLY A 21 -13.56 1.12 1.03
N LYS A 22 -12.85 0.61 2.04
CA LYS A 22 -13.30 -0.56 2.83
C LYS A 22 -14.57 -0.28 3.63
N LEU A 23 -14.74 0.92 4.19
CA LEU A 23 -15.97 1.30 4.88
C LEU A 23 -17.16 1.33 3.92
N ALA A 24 -17.00 1.94 2.74
CA ALA A 24 -18.01 1.94 1.70
C ALA A 24 -18.35 0.51 1.23
N LEU A 25 -17.32 -0.33 1.06
CA LEU A 25 -17.49 -1.74 0.73
C LEU A 25 -18.40 -2.44 1.74
N PHE A 26 -18.14 -2.31 3.05
CA PHE A 26 -18.96 -2.96 4.07
C PHE A 26 -20.39 -2.42 4.11
N ALA A 27 -20.57 -1.10 3.96
CA ALA A 27 -21.89 -0.48 3.96
C ALA A 27 -22.75 -0.94 2.78
N PHE A 28 -22.20 -0.93 1.56
CA PHE A 28 -22.95 -1.26 0.35
C PHE A 28 -23.06 -2.77 0.10
N ALA A 29 -22.04 -3.56 0.46
CA ALA A 29 -22.13 -5.02 0.41
C ALA A 29 -23.19 -5.55 1.39
N GLY A 30 -23.24 -4.98 2.61
CA GLY A 30 -24.25 -5.32 3.60
C GLY A 30 -25.66 -4.88 3.20
N TRP A 31 -25.80 -3.70 2.59
CA TRP A 31 -27.09 -3.19 2.12
C TRP A 31 -27.66 -4.01 0.95
N ALA A 32 -26.83 -4.38 -0.03
CA ALA A 32 -27.27 -5.15 -1.19
C ALA A 32 -27.50 -6.64 -0.88
N GLY A 33 -26.94 -7.16 0.21
CA GLY A 33 -27.14 -8.53 0.67
C GLY A 33 -26.57 -9.61 -0.28
N LYS A 34 -26.68 -10.87 0.15
CA LYS A 34 -26.16 -12.03 -0.60
C LYS A 34 -26.89 -12.25 -1.93
N ASP A 35 -28.20 -12.07 -1.94
CA ASP A 35 -29.06 -12.36 -3.11
C ASP A 35 -29.07 -11.21 -4.13
N GLY A 36 -28.70 -9.99 -3.73
CA GLY A 36 -28.67 -8.80 -4.58
C GLY A 36 -27.32 -8.50 -5.24
N GLY A 37 -26.37 -9.45 -5.22
CA GLY A 37 -25.04 -9.24 -5.81
C GLY A 37 -24.13 -8.33 -4.98
N GLY A 38 -24.30 -8.28 -3.65
CA GLY A 38 -23.56 -7.42 -2.72
C GLY A 38 -22.04 -7.49 -2.84
N LEU A 39 -21.50 -8.62 -3.29
CA LEU A 39 -20.07 -8.76 -3.59
C LEU A 39 -19.61 -7.84 -4.72
N ILE A 40 -20.34 -7.81 -5.83
CA ILE A 40 -19.97 -7.04 -7.03
C ILE A 40 -20.25 -5.55 -6.79
N SER A 41 -21.40 -5.21 -6.21
CA SER A 41 -21.75 -3.82 -5.90
C SER A 41 -20.81 -3.22 -4.85
N GLY A 42 -20.48 -3.98 -3.79
CA GLY A 42 -19.53 -3.57 -2.76
C GLY A 42 -18.11 -3.37 -3.30
N LEU A 43 -17.61 -4.30 -4.12
CA LEU A 43 -16.29 -4.16 -4.75
C LEU A 43 -16.25 -3.01 -5.76
N GLY A 44 -17.30 -2.85 -6.58
CA GLY A 44 -17.40 -1.76 -7.55
C GLY A 44 -17.37 -0.39 -6.87
N ILE A 45 -18.19 -0.19 -5.84
CA ILE A 45 -18.24 1.06 -5.08
C ILE A 45 -16.93 1.29 -4.32
N CYS A 46 -16.35 0.25 -3.72
CA CYS A 46 -15.03 0.33 -3.09
C CYS A 46 -13.98 0.89 -4.04
N GLY A 47 -13.94 0.39 -5.28
CA GLY A 47 -12.99 0.85 -6.29
C GLY A 47 -13.19 2.32 -6.66
N VAL A 48 -14.44 2.75 -6.84
CA VAL A 48 -14.77 4.15 -7.16
C VAL A 48 -14.37 5.07 -6.02
N VAL A 49 -14.80 4.76 -4.79
CA VAL A 49 -14.49 5.58 -3.60
C VAL A 49 -12.97 5.64 -3.38
N LEU A 50 -12.28 4.51 -3.47
CA LEU A 50 -10.83 4.45 -3.35
C LEU A 50 -10.15 5.37 -4.39
N SER A 51 -10.57 5.28 -5.65
CA SER A 51 -9.99 6.07 -6.74
C SER A 51 -10.25 7.56 -6.58
N CYS A 52 -11.48 7.96 -6.20
CA CYS A 52 -11.84 9.34 -5.95
C CYS A 52 -11.10 9.92 -4.74
N CYS A 53 -11.07 9.20 -3.61
CA CYS A 53 -10.36 9.64 -2.41
C CYS A 53 -8.86 9.76 -2.66
N SER A 54 -8.25 8.77 -3.34
CA SER A 54 -6.82 8.80 -3.67
C SER A 54 -6.49 9.95 -4.63
N ALA A 55 -7.30 10.18 -5.66
CA ALA A 55 -7.12 11.32 -6.57
C ALA A 55 -7.22 12.67 -5.84
N ALA A 56 -8.20 12.82 -4.94
CA ALA A 56 -8.34 14.02 -4.12
C ALA A 56 -7.16 14.22 -3.18
N ALA A 57 -6.68 13.16 -2.53
CA ALA A 57 -5.50 13.20 -1.66
C ALA A 57 -4.26 13.64 -2.45
N VAL A 58 -3.95 12.98 -3.57
CA VAL A 58 -2.81 13.33 -4.44
C VAL A 58 -2.90 14.76 -4.99
N MET A 59 -4.11 15.24 -5.30
CA MET A 59 -4.32 16.61 -5.75
C MET A 59 -4.04 17.64 -4.63
N MET A 60 -4.53 17.40 -3.42
CA MET A 60 -4.26 18.26 -2.24
C MET A 60 -2.77 18.28 -1.88
N GLN A 61 -2.15 17.11 -1.94
CA GLN A 61 -0.72 16.89 -1.79
C GLN A 61 0.11 17.66 -2.83
N GLY A 62 -0.33 17.61 -4.09
CA GLY A 62 0.16 18.46 -5.17
C GLY A 62 0.07 19.93 -4.77
N PHE A 63 -1.12 20.45 -4.44
CA PHE A 63 -1.31 21.86 -4.05
C PHE A 63 -0.40 22.33 -2.93
N ARG A 64 -0.25 21.53 -1.87
CA ARG A 64 0.64 21.87 -0.76
C ARG A 64 2.10 21.89 -1.20
N THR A 65 2.52 20.92 -1.99
CA THR A 65 3.85 20.88 -2.61
C THR A 65 4.11 22.12 -3.44
N GLY A 66 3.20 22.47 -4.36
CA GLY A 66 3.36 23.63 -5.23
C GLY A 66 3.36 24.95 -4.46
N TYR A 67 2.61 25.05 -3.36
CA TYR A 67 2.68 26.20 -2.45
C TYR A 67 4.08 26.34 -1.83
N ILE A 68 4.67 25.25 -1.33
CA ILE A 68 6.01 25.25 -0.73
C ILE A 68 7.09 25.56 -1.77
N THR A 69 6.98 25.02 -2.98
CA THR A 69 7.94 25.24 -4.07
C THR A 69 7.65 26.51 -4.86
N THR A 70 6.73 27.37 -4.41
CA THR A 70 6.30 28.61 -5.07
C THR A 70 5.89 28.42 -6.55
N THR A 71 5.46 27.21 -6.89
CA THR A 71 5.06 26.83 -8.24
C THR A 71 3.62 27.27 -8.50
N SER A 72 3.31 27.67 -9.74
CA SER A 72 1.98 28.15 -10.08
C SER A 72 0.91 27.03 -9.92
N PRO A 73 -0.20 27.28 -9.19
CA PRO A 73 -1.26 26.29 -8.99
C PRO A 73 -1.91 25.83 -10.30
N ARG A 74 -1.98 26.71 -11.30
CA ARG A 74 -2.56 26.43 -12.62
C ARG A 74 -1.78 25.36 -13.38
N THR A 75 -0.45 25.45 -13.39
CA THR A 75 0.40 24.46 -14.06
C THR A 75 0.31 23.10 -13.37
N MET A 76 0.14 23.08 -12.04
CA MET A 76 0.00 21.84 -11.30
C MET A 76 -1.33 21.13 -11.55
N ILE A 77 -2.44 21.88 -11.64
CA ILE A 77 -3.73 21.32 -12.07
C ILE A 77 -3.63 20.73 -13.48
N ALA A 78 -2.99 21.45 -14.40
CA ALA A 78 -2.80 20.96 -15.76
C ALA A 78 -1.95 19.67 -15.79
N ALA A 79 -0.86 19.62 -15.02
CA ALA A 79 -0.02 18.43 -14.90
C ALA A 79 -0.78 17.23 -14.32
N GLN A 80 -1.59 17.45 -13.27
CA GLN A 80 -2.40 16.39 -12.66
C GLN A 80 -3.49 15.90 -13.61
N ALA A 81 -4.13 16.80 -14.36
CA ALA A 81 -5.14 16.44 -15.36
C ALA A 81 -4.53 15.60 -16.50
N ILE A 82 -3.38 16.00 -17.04
CA ILE A 82 -2.67 15.24 -18.07
C ILE A 82 -2.23 13.87 -17.52
N GLY A 83 -1.67 13.84 -16.31
CA GLY A 83 -1.26 12.58 -15.66
C GLY A 83 -2.43 11.63 -15.42
N ALA A 84 -3.58 12.16 -14.96
CA ALA A 84 -4.79 11.39 -14.78
C ALA A 84 -5.33 10.84 -16.11
N LEU A 85 -5.38 11.68 -17.16
CA LEU A 85 -5.79 11.25 -18.50
C LEU A 85 -4.88 10.15 -19.06
N MET A 86 -3.56 10.31 -18.96
CA MET A 86 -2.61 9.27 -19.37
C MET A 86 -2.82 7.98 -18.58
N GLY A 87 -3.05 8.08 -17.27
CA GLY A 87 -3.37 6.94 -16.40
C GLY A 87 -4.65 6.20 -16.83
N CYS A 88 -5.70 6.93 -17.23
CA CYS A 88 -6.95 6.34 -17.71
C CYS A 88 -6.78 5.47 -18.96
N PHE A 89 -5.76 5.71 -19.79
CA PHE A 89 -5.47 4.89 -20.97
C PHE A 89 -4.40 3.83 -20.70
N LEU A 90 -3.31 4.20 -20.03
CA LEU A 90 -2.17 3.30 -19.79
C LEU A 90 -2.51 2.19 -18.80
N ALA A 91 -3.28 2.49 -17.75
CA ALA A 91 -3.64 1.50 -16.73
C ALA A 91 -4.50 0.34 -17.29
N PRO A 92 -5.61 0.58 -18.00
CA PRO A 92 -6.37 -0.52 -18.61
C PRO A 92 -5.58 -1.21 -19.71
N LEU A 93 -4.76 -0.49 -20.50
CA LEU A 93 -3.92 -1.12 -21.52
C LEU A 93 -2.91 -2.11 -20.89
N ALA A 94 -2.22 -1.70 -19.83
CA ALA A 94 -1.33 -2.58 -19.08
C ALA A 94 -2.08 -3.78 -18.47
N PHE A 95 -3.27 -3.55 -17.92
CA PHE A 95 -4.10 -4.62 -17.40
C PHE A 95 -4.51 -5.62 -18.50
N PHE A 96 -4.95 -5.16 -19.67
CA PHE A 96 -5.31 -6.02 -20.80
C PHE A 96 -4.11 -6.81 -21.35
N LEU A 97 -2.91 -6.22 -21.36
CA LEU A 97 -1.68 -6.93 -21.73
C LEU A 97 -1.33 -8.05 -20.76
N ILE A 98 -1.51 -7.81 -19.45
CA ILE A 98 -1.30 -8.86 -18.45
C ILE A 98 -2.41 -9.90 -18.53
N TRP A 99 -3.66 -9.48 -18.74
CA TRP A 99 -4.83 -10.36 -18.89
C TRP A 99 -4.71 -11.31 -20.09
N SER A 100 -4.18 -10.85 -21.22
CA SER A 100 -4.01 -11.68 -22.42
C SER A 100 -3.02 -12.83 -22.25
N THR A 101 -2.15 -12.79 -21.24
CA THR A 101 -1.26 -13.91 -20.89
C THR A 101 -2.00 -15.10 -20.28
N GLY A 102 -3.26 -14.93 -19.85
CA GLY A 102 -4.08 -15.98 -19.24
C GLY A 102 -3.56 -16.47 -17.87
N GLN A 103 -2.49 -15.90 -17.34
CA GLN A 103 -1.84 -16.31 -16.09
C GLN A 103 -2.25 -15.46 -14.88
N VAL A 104 -3.20 -14.54 -15.06
CA VAL A 104 -3.64 -13.59 -14.03
C VAL A 104 -4.51 -14.29 -12.99
N GLY A 105 -4.12 -14.20 -11.71
CA GLY A 105 -4.90 -14.75 -10.60
C GLY A 105 -4.64 -16.23 -10.31
N ILE A 106 -3.65 -16.85 -10.95
CA ILE A 106 -3.17 -18.19 -10.57
C ILE A 106 -2.31 -18.04 -9.31
N LYS A 107 -2.66 -18.75 -8.22
CA LYS A 107 -2.00 -18.61 -6.90
C LYS A 107 -0.49 -18.88 -6.93
N GLU A 108 -0.04 -19.81 -7.77
CA GLU A 108 1.37 -20.18 -7.97
C GLU A 108 1.95 -19.65 -9.31
N GLY A 109 1.19 -18.79 -10.01
CA GLY A 109 1.63 -18.19 -11.27
C GLY A 109 2.49 -16.94 -11.08
N PRO A 110 3.16 -16.47 -12.15
CA PRO A 110 3.97 -15.25 -12.10
C PRO A 110 3.15 -13.98 -11.81
N TYR A 111 1.83 -14.00 -12.05
CA TYR A 111 0.91 -12.89 -11.83
C TYR A 111 -0.19 -13.24 -10.81
N SER A 112 0.24 -13.61 -9.60
CA SER A 112 -0.68 -13.81 -8.47
C SER A 112 -1.36 -12.49 -8.08
N ASN A 113 -2.66 -12.55 -7.75
CA ASN A 113 -3.45 -11.38 -7.34
C ASN A 113 -3.85 -11.46 -5.85
N PRO A 114 -2.88 -11.33 -4.93
CA PRO A 114 -3.13 -11.47 -3.49
C PRO A 114 -4.08 -10.40 -2.97
N PHE A 115 -4.01 -9.17 -3.50
CA PHE A 115 -4.92 -8.10 -3.10
C PHE A 115 -6.36 -8.36 -3.56
N GLY A 116 -6.57 -8.91 -4.75
CA GLY A 116 -7.90 -9.28 -5.23
C GLY A 116 -8.59 -10.28 -4.32
N ASP A 117 -7.87 -11.31 -3.87
CA ASP A 117 -8.38 -12.31 -2.92
C ASP A 117 -8.75 -11.69 -1.56
N VAL A 118 -7.93 -10.75 -1.06
CA VAL A 118 -8.21 -10.03 0.18
C VAL A 118 -9.46 -9.16 0.07
N TYR A 119 -9.60 -8.35 -0.97
CA TYR A 119 -10.77 -7.49 -1.15
C TYR A 119 -12.05 -8.30 -1.42
N ARG A 120 -11.96 -9.42 -2.15
CA ARG A 120 -13.07 -10.35 -2.32
C ARG A 120 -13.51 -10.92 -0.98
N SER A 121 -12.57 -11.34 -0.14
CA SER A 121 -12.87 -11.87 1.20
C SER A 121 -13.53 -10.80 2.09
N MET A 122 -13.08 -9.55 2.01
CA MET A 122 -13.71 -8.42 2.71
C MET A 122 -15.14 -8.18 2.23
N ALA A 123 -15.41 -8.28 0.93
CA ALA A 123 -16.74 -8.05 0.39
C ALA A 123 -17.70 -9.22 0.65
N VAL A 124 -17.21 -10.47 0.68
CA VAL A 124 -17.97 -11.61 1.21
C VAL A 124 -18.31 -11.37 2.68
N LEU A 125 -17.34 -10.92 3.47
CA LEU A 125 -17.57 -10.58 4.87
C LEU A 125 -18.60 -9.45 5.04
N GLY A 126 -18.59 -8.44 4.16
CA GLY A 126 -19.59 -7.37 4.17
C GLY A 126 -20.99 -7.85 3.81
N ALA A 127 -21.12 -8.80 2.90
CA ALA A 127 -22.41 -9.33 2.48
C ALA A 127 -22.98 -10.41 3.43
N GLU A 128 -22.14 -11.26 4.01
CA GLU A 128 -22.55 -12.37 4.90
C GLU A 128 -22.47 -12.02 6.40
N GLY A 129 -21.86 -10.88 6.73
CA GLY A 129 -21.71 -10.38 8.10
C GLY A 129 -20.70 -11.16 8.95
N PHE A 130 -20.63 -10.85 10.25
CA PHE A 130 -19.65 -11.42 11.18
C PHE A 130 -19.72 -12.95 11.33
N GLY A 131 -20.78 -13.60 10.82
CA GLY A 131 -20.92 -15.06 10.79
C GLY A 131 -19.96 -15.78 9.83
N ALA A 132 -19.38 -15.06 8.86
CA ALA A 132 -18.36 -15.60 7.95
C ALA A 132 -16.94 -15.59 8.53
N LEU A 133 -16.71 -14.96 9.70
CA LEU A 133 -15.38 -14.96 10.33
C LEU A 133 -15.11 -16.25 11.12
N PRO A 134 -13.85 -16.70 11.17
CA PRO A 134 -13.41 -17.74 12.10
C PRO A 134 -13.77 -17.40 13.56
N LYS A 135 -14.11 -18.43 14.35
CA LYS A 135 -14.68 -18.32 15.72
C LYS A 135 -13.92 -17.43 16.71
N HIS A 136 -12.63 -17.15 16.48
CA HIS A 136 -11.81 -16.30 17.37
C HIS A 136 -11.41 -14.95 16.75
N CYS A 137 -11.72 -14.71 15.48
CA CYS A 137 -11.23 -13.52 14.77
C CYS A 137 -11.88 -12.23 15.30
N ALA A 138 -13.19 -12.24 15.55
CA ALA A 138 -13.89 -11.09 16.12
C ALA A 138 -13.41 -10.74 17.54
N LEU A 139 -13.09 -11.76 18.36
CA LEU A 139 -12.55 -11.56 19.70
C LEU A 139 -11.14 -10.95 19.63
N LEU A 140 -10.27 -11.46 18.74
CA LEU A 140 -8.94 -10.91 18.53
C LEU A 140 -9.00 -9.46 18.01
N MET A 141 -9.89 -9.15 17.07
CA MET A 141 -10.10 -7.78 16.59
C MET A 141 -10.54 -6.85 17.72
N GLY A 142 -11.49 -7.28 18.56
CA GLY A 142 -11.96 -6.50 19.71
C GLY A 142 -10.86 -6.26 20.75
N VAL A 143 -10.09 -7.29 21.10
CA VAL A 143 -8.97 -7.19 22.05
C VAL A 143 -7.87 -6.28 21.51
N LEU A 144 -7.46 -6.45 20.25
CA LEU A 144 -6.45 -5.61 19.63
C LEU A 144 -6.91 -4.16 19.47
N PHE A 145 -8.19 -3.94 19.18
CA PHE A 145 -8.78 -2.60 19.11
C PHE A 145 -8.77 -1.93 20.48
N ALA A 146 -9.23 -2.61 21.53
CA ALA A 146 -9.21 -2.11 22.90
C ALA A 146 -7.77 -1.84 23.38
N ALA A 147 -6.84 -2.75 23.08
CA ALA A 147 -5.42 -2.57 23.39
C ALA A 147 -4.83 -1.35 22.65
N SER A 148 -5.16 -1.17 21.37
CA SER A 148 -4.72 0.00 20.59
C SER A 148 -5.28 1.30 21.15
N LEU A 149 -6.56 1.32 21.54
CA LEU A 149 -7.20 2.47 22.16
C LEU A 149 -6.55 2.80 23.51
N ALA A 150 -6.24 1.78 24.32
CA ALA A 150 -5.53 1.94 25.59
C ALA A 150 -4.11 2.48 25.38
N ILE A 151 -3.37 2.00 24.38
CA ILE A 151 -2.03 2.47 24.05
C ILE A 151 -2.07 3.93 23.59
N CYS A 152 -3.01 4.29 22.71
CA CYS A 152 -3.21 5.68 22.27
C CYS A 152 -3.61 6.58 23.44
N GLY A 153 -4.56 6.17 24.28
CA GLY A 153 -4.97 6.92 25.47
C GLY A 153 -3.85 7.08 26.49
N ALA A 154 -3.04 6.03 26.69
CA ALA A 154 -1.86 6.09 27.55
C ALA A 154 -0.80 7.04 26.99
N ARG A 155 -0.62 7.08 25.66
CA ARG A 155 0.31 8.02 24.99
C ARG A 155 -0.12 9.48 25.17
N ASP A 156 -1.42 9.78 25.10
CA ASP A 156 -1.96 11.13 25.26
C ASP A 156 -1.97 11.60 26.72
N ALA A 157 -2.12 10.69 27.68
CA ALA A 157 -2.08 11.00 29.11
C ALA A 157 -0.65 11.10 29.69
N LEU A 158 0.35 10.51 29.03
CA LEU A 158 1.73 10.49 29.54
C LEU A 158 2.47 11.81 29.27
N PRO A 159 3.37 12.24 30.18
CA PRO A 159 4.29 13.33 29.91
C PRO A 159 5.15 13.02 28.66
N ARG A 160 5.44 14.04 27.85
CA ARG A 160 6.24 13.94 26.60
C ARG A 160 7.54 13.13 26.72
N ARG A 161 8.13 13.06 27.92
CA ARG A 161 9.36 12.32 28.22
C ARG A 161 9.19 10.79 28.15
N TYR A 162 8.01 10.28 28.52
CA TYR A 162 7.67 8.86 28.47
C TYR A 162 6.85 8.49 27.23
N ALA A 163 6.06 9.43 26.69
CA ALA A 163 5.27 9.24 25.47
C ALA A 163 6.13 8.92 24.23
N ARG A 164 7.43 9.26 24.23
CA ARG A 164 8.41 8.90 23.20
C ARG A 164 8.63 7.38 23.08
N PHE A 165 8.48 6.63 24.17
CA PHE A 165 8.74 5.19 24.20
C PHE A 165 7.49 4.34 23.92
N VAL A 166 6.31 4.96 23.83
CA VAL A 166 5.06 4.24 23.55
C VAL A 166 4.99 3.95 22.05
N PRO A 167 4.95 2.68 21.62
CA PRO A 167 4.87 2.33 20.22
C PRO A 167 3.51 2.77 19.65
N SER A 168 3.51 3.30 18.42
CA SER A 168 2.29 3.65 17.72
C SER A 168 1.60 2.38 17.20
N PRO A 169 0.35 2.08 17.59
CA PRO A 169 -0.38 0.92 17.08
C PRO A 169 -0.46 0.90 15.54
N MET A 170 -0.55 2.07 14.91
CA MET A 170 -0.54 2.21 13.46
C MET A 170 0.79 1.73 12.85
N ALA A 171 1.93 2.11 13.45
CA ALA A 171 3.25 1.70 12.97
C ALA A 171 3.47 0.18 13.12
N MET A 172 2.94 -0.40 14.20
CA MET A 172 3.00 -1.84 14.43
C MET A 172 2.13 -2.63 13.44
N GLY A 173 1.02 -2.06 12.95
CA GLY A 173 0.11 -2.71 12.01
C GLY A 173 0.66 -2.84 10.58
N ILE A 174 1.48 -1.88 10.13
CA ILE A 174 1.99 -1.82 8.75
C ILE A 174 2.72 -3.12 8.32
N PRO A 175 3.67 -3.67 9.11
CA PRO A 175 4.32 -4.96 8.81
C PRO A 175 3.36 -6.12 8.60
N PHE A 176 2.27 -6.19 9.37
CA PHE A 176 1.28 -7.26 9.26
C PHE A 176 0.49 -7.18 7.95
N TYR A 177 0.33 -5.98 7.37
CA TYR A 177 -0.34 -5.79 6.09
C TYR A 177 0.57 -6.02 4.87
N LEU A 178 1.82 -5.56 4.92
CA LEU A 178 2.75 -5.62 3.79
C LEU A 178 3.60 -6.90 3.73
N GLY A 179 3.60 -7.70 4.80
CA GLY A 179 4.38 -8.93 4.90
C GLY A 179 5.79 -8.70 5.44
N ALA A 180 6.38 -9.77 5.99
CA ALA A 180 7.64 -9.72 6.73
C ALA A 180 8.82 -9.18 5.90
N ASN A 181 8.88 -9.50 4.60
CA ASN A 181 9.97 -9.05 3.74
C ASN A 181 10.00 -7.52 3.58
N ASN A 182 8.82 -6.91 3.43
CA ASN A 182 8.70 -5.44 3.36
C ASN A 182 8.99 -4.79 4.71
N ALA A 183 8.61 -5.44 5.81
CA ALA A 183 8.94 -4.97 7.16
C ALA A 183 10.46 -4.93 7.42
N LEU A 184 11.20 -5.96 6.97
CA LEU A 184 12.66 -5.99 7.06
C LEU A 184 13.30 -4.85 6.26
N ASN A 185 12.78 -4.55 5.07
CA ASN A 185 13.26 -3.42 4.25
C ASN A 185 13.02 -2.08 4.96
N PHE A 186 11.87 -1.87 5.60
CA PHE A 186 11.62 -0.66 6.37
C PHE A 186 12.53 -0.56 7.60
N TRP A 187 12.78 -1.68 8.29
CA TRP A 187 13.70 -1.71 9.42
C TRP A 187 15.14 -1.39 9.02
N LEU A 188 15.63 -1.98 7.92
CA LEU A 188 16.94 -1.66 7.35
C LEU A 188 17.02 -0.18 6.92
N GLY A 189 15.97 0.33 6.28
CA GLY A 189 15.87 1.75 5.93
C GLY A 189 15.95 2.66 7.17
N ALA A 190 15.24 2.31 8.25
CA ALA A 190 15.28 3.04 9.50
C ALA A 190 16.67 3.00 10.16
N LEU A 191 17.37 1.86 10.11
CA LEU A 191 18.76 1.76 10.60
C LEU A 191 19.73 2.65 9.81
N ILE A 192 19.59 2.69 8.49
CA ILE A 192 20.43 3.55 7.63
C ILE A 192 20.20 5.02 7.98
N VAL A 193 18.94 5.45 8.12
CA VAL A 193 18.60 6.81 8.53
C VAL A 193 19.14 7.11 9.93
N HIS A 194 18.98 6.19 10.88
CA HIS A 194 19.49 6.38 12.25
C HIS A 194 21.01 6.52 12.31
N ALA A 195 21.74 5.71 11.53
CA ALA A 195 23.20 5.83 11.41
C ALA A 195 23.63 7.13 10.72
N TRP A 196 22.79 7.67 9.83
CA TRP A 196 23.00 8.97 9.19
C TRP A 196 22.72 10.11 10.19
N GLU A 197 21.62 10.06 10.95
CA GLU A 197 21.30 11.03 12.02
C GLU A 197 22.44 11.16 13.04
N TRP A 198 23.12 10.06 13.37
CA TRP A 198 24.28 10.07 14.28
C TRP A 198 25.48 10.84 13.73
N ARG A 199 25.62 10.96 12.41
CA ARG A 199 26.70 11.74 11.79
C ARG A 199 26.27 13.16 11.43
N ASP A 200 25.05 13.33 10.92
CA ASP A 200 24.50 14.61 10.49
C ASP A 200 22.97 14.60 10.60
N ALA A 201 22.47 15.12 11.72
CA ALA A 201 21.04 15.21 12.00
C ALA A 201 20.30 16.17 11.04
N ALA A 202 20.96 17.26 10.62
CA ALA A 202 20.34 18.24 9.73
C ALA A 202 20.22 17.72 8.30
N GLY A 203 21.22 16.99 7.83
CA GLY A 203 21.18 16.30 6.53
C GLY A 203 20.18 15.14 6.52
N ALA A 204 20.09 14.35 7.59
CA ALA A 204 19.17 13.22 7.64
C ALA A 204 17.70 13.64 7.50
N ASP A 205 17.25 14.67 8.24
CA ASP A 205 15.87 15.17 8.15
C ASP A 205 15.52 15.70 6.75
N ALA A 206 16.48 16.31 6.05
CA ALA A 206 16.26 16.87 4.72
C ALA A 206 16.32 15.81 3.60
N TYR A 207 17.24 14.85 3.69
CA TYR A 207 17.58 13.94 2.59
C TYR A 207 17.03 12.52 2.74
N ALA A 208 16.62 12.08 3.95
CA ALA A 208 16.09 10.73 4.16
C ALA A 208 14.85 10.44 3.30
N ALA A 209 13.93 11.40 3.21
CA ALA A 209 12.74 11.29 2.36
C ALA A 209 13.10 11.23 0.86
N VAL A 210 14.15 11.95 0.43
CA VAL A 210 14.68 11.90 -0.95
C VAL A 210 15.20 10.51 -1.26
N ALA A 211 16.08 10.00 -0.40
CA ALA A 211 16.75 8.72 -0.60
C ALA A 211 15.74 7.57 -0.57
N GLY A 212 14.81 7.57 0.38
CA GLY A 212 13.76 6.57 0.49
C GLY A 212 12.81 6.57 -0.71
N SER A 213 12.32 7.73 -1.13
CA SER A 213 11.46 7.83 -2.32
C SER A 213 12.20 7.47 -3.60
N GLY A 214 13.48 7.83 -3.73
CA GLY A 214 14.33 7.45 -4.85
C GLY A 214 14.55 5.94 -4.94
N LEU A 215 14.78 5.26 -3.81
CA LEU A 215 14.95 3.81 -3.76
C LEU A 215 13.66 3.08 -4.12
N LEU A 216 12.50 3.56 -3.64
CA LEU A 216 11.18 3.03 -4.00
C LEU A 216 10.88 3.19 -5.50
N ILE A 217 11.12 4.39 -6.06
CA ILE A 217 10.95 4.66 -7.48
C ILE A 217 11.92 3.81 -8.30
N GLY A 218 13.17 3.69 -7.86
CA GLY A 218 14.18 2.84 -8.51
C GLY A 218 13.75 1.38 -8.60
N GLY A 219 13.23 0.81 -7.50
CA GLY A 219 12.65 -0.53 -7.49
C GLY A 219 11.48 -0.67 -8.48
N GLY A 220 10.60 0.33 -8.54
CA GLY A 220 9.51 0.37 -9.52
C GLY A 220 9.98 0.45 -10.97
N VAL A 221 10.98 1.29 -11.27
CA VAL A 221 11.56 1.42 -12.62
C VAL A 221 12.23 0.11 -13.05
N PHE A 222 12.91 -0.61 -12.14
CA PHE A 222 13.51 -1.91 -12.44
C PHE A 222 12.48 -3.03 -12.64
N SER A 223 11.26 -2.89 -12.11
CA SER A 223 10.20 -3.86 -12.35
C SER A 223 9.70 -3.87 -13.80
N LEU A 224 9.80 -2.74 -14.52
CA LEU A 224 9.40 -2.63 -15.93
C LEU A 224 10.28 -3.48 -16.87
N PRO A 225 11.62 -3.34 -16.87
CA PRO A 225 12.50 -4.24 -17.62
C PRO A 225 12.32 -5.69 -17.18
N ALA A 226 12.18 -5.97 -15.88
CA ALA A 226 11.98 -7.34 -15.40
C ALA A 226 10.68 -7.96 -15.93
N ALA A 227 9.60 -7.18 -16.00
CA ALA A 227 8.33 -7.61 -16.60
C ALA A 227 8.46 -7.82 -18.11
N ILE A 228 9.17 -6.95 -18.83
CA ILE A 228 9.46 -7.12 -20.26
C ILE A 228 10.32 -8.38 -20.49
N LEU A 229 11.32 -8.62 -19.64
CA LEU A 229 12.20 -9.79 -19.72
C LEU A 229 11.43 -11.10 -19.43
N ALA A 230 10.52 -11.06 -18.45
CA ALA A 230 9.62 -12.16 -18.13
C ALA A 230 8.64 -12.46 -19.28
N LEU A 231 8.09 -11.43 -19.93
CA LEU A 231 7.24 -11.56 -21.11
C LEU A 231 8.02 -12.04 -22.35
N ALA A 232 9.31 -11.70 -22.46
CA ALA A 232 10.19 -12.16 -23.53
C ALA A 232 10.71 -13.60 -23.31
N GLY A 233 10.34 -14.26 -22.21
CA GLY A 233 10.73 -15.65 -21.92
C GLY A 233 12.23 -15.85 -21.65
N ALA A 234 12.97 -14.77 -21.37
CA ALA A 234 14.38 -14.89 -21.06
C ALA A 234 14.55 -15.39 -19.62
N ALA A 235 15.22 -16.52 -19.46
CA ALA A 235 15.51 -17.11 -18.16
C ALA A 235 16.24 -16.09 -17.27
N PRO A 236 15.84 -15.95 -15.99
CA PRO A 236 16.55 -15.08 -15.05
C PRO A 236 18.01 -15.56 -14.94
N PRO A 237 19.02 -14.69 -15.15
CA PRO A 237 20.43 -15.11 -15.14
C PRO A 237 20.92 -15.55 -13.75
N VAL A 238 20.11 -15.38 -12.71
CA VAL A 238 20.42 -15.85 -11.35
C VAL A 238 19.15 -16.39 -10.67
N CYS A 239 18.99 -17.72 -10.70
CA CYS A 239 18.09 -18.42 -9.79
C CYS A 239 18.76 -18.52 -8.41
N MET A 240 18.59 -17.53 -7.54
CA MET A 240 18.85 -17.72 -6.11
C MET A 240 17.61 -18.32 -5.45
N SER A 241 17.54 -19.66 -5.47
CA SER A 241 16.63 -20.41 -4.60
C SER A 241 17.25 -20.47 -3.21
N PHE A 242 16.71 -19.71 -2.26
CA PHE A 242 16.98 -19.90 -0.84
C PHE A 242 16.02 -20.95 -0.26
N ALA A 243 16.09 -22.18 -0.80
CA ALA A 243 15.55 -23.35 -0.14
C ALA A 243 16.73 -24.14 0.45
N PRO A 244 16.70 -24.57 1.73
CA PRO A 244 17.73 -25.43 2.26
C PRO A 244 17.53 -26.83 1.67
N GLY A 245 18.39 -27.17 0.70
CA GLY A 245 18.78 -28.54 0.34
C GLY A 245 17.69 -29.52 -0.10
N ALA A 246 17.53 -29.69 -1.41
CA ALA A 246 17.31 -31.01 -1.99
C ALA A 246 17.73 -31.01 -3.46
N ALA A 247 18.71 -31.84 -3.77
CA ALA A 247 19.30 -32.00 -5.07
C ALA A 247 18.46 -32.93 -5.98
N LYS A 248 18.56 -32.66 -7.30
CA LYS A 248 18.45 -33.56 -8.46
C LYS A 248 17.08 -33.93 -9.06
N GLY A 249 17.03 -33.76 -10.39
CA GLY A 249 16.26 -34.51 -11.39
C GLY A 249 14.98 -33.79 -11.81
N GLY A 250 14.70 -33.44 -13.07
CA GLY A 250 15.18 -33.94 -14.36
C GLY A 250 13.96 -33.96 -15.29
N ALA A 251 14.07 -33.28 -16.42
CA ALA A 251 13.12 -33.14 -17.53
C ALA A 251 11.99 -34.20 -17.66
N ARG A 252 10.74 -33.74 -17.66
CA ARG A 252 9.74 -33.96 -18.73
C ARG A 252 8.55 -33.02 -18.53
#